data_AF-A0A9W3HCE3-F1
#
_entry.id   AF-A0A9W3HCE3-F1
#
_cell.length_a   1.000
_cell.length_b   1.000
_cell.length_c   1.000
_cell.angle_alpha   90.00
_cell.angle_beta   90.00
_cell.angle_gamma   90.00
#
_symmetry.space_group_name_H-M   'P 1'
#
loop_
_entity.id
_entity.type
_entity.pdbx_description
1 polymer ?
#
loop_
_entity_poly.entity_id
_entity_poly.type
_entity_poly.pdbx_seq_one_letter_code
_entity_poly.pdbx_strand_id
1 'polypeptide(L)'
;MSPEVALNRISPMLSPFISSVVRNGKVGLDATNCLRITDLKSGCTSLTPGPNCDRFKLHIPYAGETLKWDIIFNAQYPELPPDFIFGEDAEFLPDPSALHNLASWNPSNPECLLLVVKELVQQYHQFQCSRLRESSRLMFEYQTLLEEPQYGENMEIYAGKKNNWTGEFSARFLLKLPVDFSNIPTYLLKDVNEDPGEDVALLSVSFEDTEATQVYPKLYLSPRIEHALGGSSALHIPAFPGGGCLIDYVPQVCHLLTNKVQYVIQGYHKRREYIAAFLSHFGTGVVEYDAEGFTKLTLLLMWKDFCFLVHIDLPLFFPRDQPTLTFQSVYHFTNSGQLYSQAQKNYPYSPRWDGNEMAKRAKWRDNSRTSQSHPSAYLGRGTHASSPPGLISKPLSLSSRRPRLPMESSRKHQS
;
A
#
# COMPACT_ATOMS: atom_id res chain seq x y z
N MET A 1 16.61 -14.88 6.58
CA MET A 1 17.96 -14.59 6.07
C MET A 1 17.78 -13.73 4.82
N SER A 2 18.50 -12.62 4.65
CA SER A 2 18.40 -11.87 3.40
C SER A 2 18.97 -12.70 2.25
N PRO A 3 18.52 -12.48 1.00
CA PRO A 3 19.01 -13.28 -0.11
C PRO A 3 20.52 -13.13 -0.36
N GLU A 4 21.09 -11.95 -0.11
CA GLU A 4 22.53 -11.70 -0.20
C GLU A 4 23.34 -12.59 0.75
N VAL A 5 22.86 -12.75 1.99
CA VAL A 5 23.51 -13.62 2.99
C VAL A 5 23.37 -15.09 2.59
N ALA A 6 22.25 -15.48 1.98
CA ALA A 6 22.05 -16.84 1.49
C ALA A 6 23.01 -17.16 0.33
N LEU A 7 23.15 -16.24 -0.64
CA LEU A 7 24.04 -16.40 -1.80
C LEU A 7 25.50 -16.60 -1.41
N ASN A 8 25.97 -15.99 -0.33
CA ASN A 8 27.35 -16.15 0.17
C ASN A 8 27.68 -17.56 0.69
N ARG A 9 26.67 -18.40 0.95
CA ARG A 9 26.84 -19.77 1.48
C ARG A 9 26.71 -20.86 0.42
N ILE A 10 26.13 -20.53 -0.72
CA ILE A 10 25.83 -21.45 -1.82
C ILE A 10 27.11 -21.75 -2.60
N SER A 11 27.22 -22.98 -3.14
CA SER A 11 28.32 -23.34 -4.04
C SER A 11 28.44 -22.32 -5.20
N PRO A 12 29.64 -21.79 -5.51
CA PRO A 12 29.81 -20.75 -6.52
C PRO A 12 29.24 -21.10 -7.89
N MET A 13 29.30 -22.37 -8.28
CA MET A 13 28.78 -22.85 -9.57
C MET A 13 27.26 -22.86 -9.65
N LEU A 14 26.56 -22.95 -8.51
CA LEU A 14 25.09 -22.93 -8.44
C LEU A 14 24.53 -21.52 -8.22
N SER A 15 25.35 -20.61 -7.70
CA SER A 15 24.95 -19.23 -7.37
C SER A 15 24.21 -18.49 -8.50
N PRO A 16 24.60 -18.61 -9.80
CA PRO A 16 23.87 -17.94 -10.89
C PRO A 16 22.38 -18.34 -10.97
N PHE A 17 22.07 -19.63 -10.80
CA PHE A 17 20.69 -20.14 -10.87
C PHE A 17 19.85 -19.56 -9.73
N ILE A 18 20.37 -19.62 -8.50
CA ILE A 18 19.67 -19.12 -7.32
C ILE A 18 19.55 -17.59 -7.36
N SER A 19 20.58 -16.89 -7.84
CA SER A 19 20.54 -15.44 -7.99
C SER A 19 19.46 -15.02 -8.97
N SER A 20 19.32 -15.72 -10.11
CA SER A 20 18.23 -15.51 -11.06
C SER A 20 16.86 -15.74 -10.42
N VAL A 21 16.67 -16.84 -9.68
CA VAL A 21 15.41 -17.12 -8.97
C VAL A 21 15.06 -16.04 -7.94
N VAL A 22 16.03 -15.56 -7.16
CA VAL A 22 15.75 -14.53 -6.14
C VAL A 22 15.47 -13.17 -6.77
N ARG A 23 16.24 -12.78 -7.79
CA ARG A 23 16.19 -11.43 -8.39
C ARG A 23 15.08 -11.30 -9.43
N ASN A 24 14.88 -12.34 -10.23
CA ASN A 24 13.96 -12.35 -11.36
C ASN A 24 12.71 -13.22 -11.09
N GLY A 25 12.65 -13.92 -9.96
CA GLY A 25 11.59 -14.87 -9.63
C GLY A 25 10.29 -14.21 -9.23
N LYS A 26 9.64 -13.60 -10.22
CA LYS A 26 8.21 -13.35 -10.21
C LYS A 26 7.56 -14.61 -10.78
N VAL A 27 7.02 -15.43 -9.88
CA VAL A 27 6.30 -16.65 -10.21
C VAL A 27 4.88 -16.48 -9.68
N GLY A 28 3.91 -16.62 -10.56
CA GLY A 28 2.51 -16.40 -10.24
C GLY A 28 2.08 -14.94 -10.16
N LEU A 29 0.87 -14.72 -9.65
CA LEU A 29 0.22 -13.40 -9.56
C LEU A 29 0.62 -12.59 -8.33
N ASP A 30 0.94 -13.26 -7.23
CA ASP A 30 1.40 -12.62 -5.98
C ASP A 30 2.89 -12.24 -6.03
N ALA A 31 3.36 -11.84 -7.23
CA ALA A 31 4.73 -11.47 -7.53
C ALA A 31 5.23 -10.22 -6.77
N THR A 32 4.38 -9.57 -5.98
CA THR A 32 4.75 -8.56 -4.98
C THR A 32 5.51 -9.17 -3.79
N ASN A 33 5.29 -10.45 -3.49
CA ASN A 33 6.14 -11.21 -2.59
C ASN A 33 7.23 -11.89 -3.41
N CYS A 34 8.49 -11.45 -3.30
CA CYS A 34 9.58 -12.13 -4.00
C CYS A 34 9.74 -13.57 -3.50
N LEU A 35 10.22 -14.48 -4.37
CA LEU A 35 10.64 -15.81 -3.96
C LEU A 35 11.65 -15.72 -2.82
N ARG A 36 11.43 -16.48 -1.75
CA ARG A 36 12.31 -16.52 -0.58
C ARG A 36 12.97 -17.87 -0.44
N ILE A 37 14.22 -17.86 0.05
CA ILE A 37 14.98 -19.07 0.29
C ILE A 37 15.29 -19.20 1.78
N THR A 38 15.03 -20.38 2.32
CA THR A 38 15.33 -20.75 3.70
C THR A 38 16.01 -22.12 3.76
N ASP A 39 16.38 -22.55 4.96
CA ASP A 39 16.89 -23.90 5.23
C ASP A 39 18.06 -24.34 4.34
N LEU A 40 19.03 -23.45 4.11
CA LEU A 40 20.25 -23.80 3.39
C LEU A 40 21.04 -24.88 4.16
N LYS A 41 21.31 -25.99 3.48
CA LYS A 41 22.11 -27.11 3.97
C LYS A 41 23.16 -27.49 2.91
N SER A 42 24.26 -28.07 3.38
CA SER A 42 25.23 -28.73 2.50
C SER A 42 24.90 -30.22 2.41
N GLY A 43 24.83 -30.74 1.19
CA GLY A 43 24.85 -32.16 0.88
C GLY A 43 26.26 -32.76 0.80
N CYS A 44 27.30 -31.96 0.94
CA CYS A 44 28.69 -32.38 0.90
C CYS A 44 29.18 -32.89 2.27
N THR A 45 30.35 -33.49 2.29
CA THR A 45 31.02 -33.85 3.56
C THR A 45 31.33 -32.58 4.35
N SER A 46 31.23 -32.66 5.69
CA SER A 46 31.48 -31.51 6.58
C SER A 46 32.89 -30.93 6.50
N LEU A 47 33.83 -31.69 5.92
CA LEU A 47 35.21 -31.28 5.68
C LEU A 47 35.40 -30.45 4.40
N THR A 48 34.37 -30.34 3.56
CA THR A 48 34.45 -29.58 2.30
C THR A 48 34.61 -28.09 2.62
N PRO A 49 35.72 -27.45 2.25
CA PRO A 49 35.98 -26.06 2.61
C PRO A 49 35.14 -25.08 1.80
N GLY A 50 34.92 -23.89 2.35
CA GLY A 50 34.26 -22.77 1.65
C GLY A 50 32.74 -22.94 1.45
N PRO A 51 32.13 -22.07 0.62
CA PRO A 51 30.71 -22.13 0.30
C PRO A 51 30.35 -23.41 -0.47
N ASN A 52 29.51 -24.25 0.11
CA ASN A 52 29.20 -25.59 -0.40
C ASN A 52 27.72 -25.99 -0.17
N CYS A 53 26.84 -25.04 0.14
CA CYS A 53 25.42 -25.32 0.25
C CYS A 53 24.83 -25.53 -1.16
N ASP A 54 24.03 -26.58 -1.29
CA ASP A 54 23.38 -27.02 -2.54
C ASP A 54 21.94 -27.49 -2.33
N ARG A 55 21.47 -27.55 -1.07
CA ARG A 55 20.10 -27.92 -0.70
C ARG A 55 19.44 -26.76 0.01
N PHE A 56 18.22 -26.42 -0.39
CA PHE A 56 17.50 -25.31 0.20
C PHE A 56 15.99 -25.48 0.03
N LYS A 57 15.24 -24.72 0.83
CA LYS A 57 13.79 -24.63 0.73
C LYS A 57 13.40 -23.34 0.02
N LEU A 58 12.65 -23.45 -1.06
CA LEU A 58 12.08 -22.35 -1.82
C LEU A 58 10.65 -22.08 -1.35
N HIS A 59 10.38 -20.82 -1.01
CA HIS A 59 9.07 -20.31 -0.65
C HIS A 59 8.48 -19.59 -1.87
N ILE A 60 7.47 -20.20 -2.47
CA ILE A 60 6.79 -19.71 -3.68
C ILE A 60 5.42 -19.16 -3.27
N PRO A 61 5.15 -17.86 -3.43
CA PRO A 61 3.82 -17.32 -3.21
C PRO A 61 2.90 -17.78 -4.35
N TYR A 62 1.72 -18.29 -3.99
CA TYR A 62 0.77 -18.83 -4.94
C TYR A 62 -0.65 -18.73 -4.36
N ALA A 63 -1.57 -18.10 -5.09
CA ALA A 63 -2.96 -17.90 -4.67
C ALA A 63 -3.12 -17.33 -3.25
N GLY A 64 -2.19 -16.49 -2.78
CA GLY A 64 -2.20 -15.92 -1.42
C GLY A 64 -1.77 -16.89 -0.31
N GLU A 65 -1.31 -18.09 -0.65
CA GLU A 65 -0.56 -18.99 0.24
C GLU A 65 0.94 -18.99 -0.12
N THR A 66 1.74 -19.73 0.64
CA THR A 66 3.16 -19.95 0.33
C THR A 66 3.45 -21.45 0.21
N LEU A 67 3.72 -21.90 -1.02
CA LEU A 67 4.24 -23.24 -1.27
C LEU A 67 5.68 -23.33 -0.77
N LYS A 68 6.03 -24.44 -0.14
CA LYS A 68 7.36 -24.69 0.43
C LYS A 68 7.95 -25.93 -0.21
N TRP A 69 8.80 -25.74 -1.21
CA TRP A 69 9.41 -26.84 -1.96
C TRP A 69 10.88 -26.96 -1.61
N ASP A 70 11.34 -28.17 -1.31
CA ASP A 70 12.76 -28.44 -1.15
C ASP A 70 13.38 -28.69 -2.52
N ILE A 71 14.45 -27.96 -2.81
CA ILE A 71 15.22 -28.07 -4.06
C ILE A 71 16.60 -28.60 -3.70
N ILE A 72 17.01 -29.64 -4.42
CA ILE A 72 18.21 -30.41 -4.12
C ILE A 72 19.11 -30.41 -5.35
N PHE A 73 20.25 -29.74 -5.25
CA PHE A 73 21.37 -29.89 -6.17
C PHE A 73 22.47 -30.76 -5.56
N ASN A 74 23.49 -31.05 -6.38
CA ASN A 74 24.74 -31.62 -5.92
C ASN A 74 25.91 -30.70 -6.30
N ALA A 75 26.55 -30.07 -5.32
CA ALA A 75 27.62 -29.10 -5.56
C ALA A 75 28.84 -29.69 -6.30
N GLN A 76 29.06 -31.00 -6.22
CA GLN A 76 30.18 -31.68 -6.89
C GLN A 76 29.89 -31.99 -8.37
N TYR A 77 28.62 -31.92 -8.79
CA TYR A 77 28.15 -32.18 -10.15
C TYR A 77 27.13 -31.09 -10.56
N PRO A 78 27.57 -29.81 -10.65
CA PRO A 78 26.69 -28.66 -10.87
C PRO A 78 25.95 -28.68 -12.23
N GLU A 79 26.40 -29.50 -13.17
CA GLU A 79 25.78 -29.71 -14.48
C GLU A 79 24.49 -30.53 -14.42
N LEU A 80 24.28 -31.30 -13.36
CA LEU A 80 23.09 -32.14 -13.20
C LEU A 80 21.85 -31.31 -12.81
N PRO A 81 20.65 -31.71 -13.27
CA PRO A 81 19.40 -31.06 -12.88
C PRO A 81 19.10 -31.27 -11.38
N PRO A 82 18.29 -30.40 -10.78
CA PRO A 82 17.86 -30.56 -9.39
C PRO A 82 16.75 -31.59 -9.21
N ASP A 83 16.61 -32.10 -7.99
CA ASP A 83 15.41 -32.80 -7.51
C ASP A 83 14.49 -31.88 -6.71
N PHE A 84 13.19 -32.20 -6.68
CA PHE A 84 12.16 -31.42 -6.01
C PHE A 84 11.35 -32.27 -5.02
N ILE A 85 11.02 -31.69 -3.86
CA ILE A 85 10.08 -32.27 -2.90
C ILE A 85 8.97 -31.24 -2.61
N PHE A 86 7.72 -31.63 -2.85
CA PHE A 86 6.56 -30.73 -2.83
C PHE A 86 5.88 -30.59 -1.46
N GLY A 87 6.66 -30.64 -0.37
CA GLY A 87 6.17 -30.35 0.98
C GLY A 87 4.96 -31.19 1.41
N GLU A 88 3.86 -30.52 1.78
CA GLU A 88 2.67 -31.14 2.38
C GLU A 88 1.65 -31.67 1.36
N ASP A 89 1.77 -31.33 0.08
CA ASP A 89 0.88 -31.78 -0.99
C ASP A 89 1.39 -33.07 -1.64
N ALA A 90 1.31 -34.18 -0.90
CA ALA A 90 1.76 -35.50 -1.36
C ALA A 90 1.01 -36.05 -2.60
N GLU A 91 -0.16 -35.49 -2.91
CA GLU A 91 -0.97 -35.85 -4.08
C GLU A 91 -0.57 -35.09 -5.36
N PHE A 92 0.30 -34.09 -5.23
CA PHE A 92 0.78 -33.36 -6.41
C PHE A 92 1.82 -34.20 -7.16
N LEU A 93 1.40 -34.70 -8.32
CA LEU A 93 2.21 -35.50 -9.23
C LEU A 93 2.34 -34.74 -10.56
N PRO A 94 3.37 -33.88 -10.74
CA PRO A 94 3.54 -33.12 -11.99
C PRO A 94 3.79 -34.07 -13.16
N ASP A 95 3.20 -33.78 -14.33
CA ASP A 95 3.43 -34.54 -15.55
C ASP A 95 4.85 -34.25 -16.08
N PRO A 96 5.78 -35.23 -16.09
CA PRO A 96 7.14 -35.00 -16.55
C PRO A 96 7.21 -34.61 -18.03
N SER A 97 6.21 -34.96 -18.83
CA SER A 97 6.18 -34.62 -20.26
C SER A 97 5.94 -33.13 -20.51
N ALA A 98 5.36 -32.42 -19.54
CA ALA A 98 5.13 -30.98 -19.61
C ALA A 98 6.34 -30.14 -19.14
N LEU A 99 7.36 -30.77 -18.54
CA LEU A 99 8.53 -30.11 -17.96
C LEU A 99 9.69 -30.04 -18.96
N HIS A 100 9.49 -29.27 -20.03
CA HIS A 100 10.42 -29.18 -21.16
C HIS A 100 11.80 -28.63 -20.75
N ASN A 101 11.82 -27.64 -19.85
CA ASN A 101 13.07 -27.03 -19.38
C ASN A 101 13.84 -27.94 -18.42
N LEU A 102 13.15 -28.86 -17.75
CA LEU A 102 13.81 -29.89 -16.93
C LEU A 102 14.37 -31.02 -17.80
N ALA A 103 13.60 -31.46 -18.80
CA ALA A 103 14.04 -32.48 -19.75
C ALA A 103 15.26 -32.01 -20.58
N SER A 104 15.28 -30.74 -20.95
CA SER A 104 16.38 -30.09 -21.68
C SER A 104 17.23 -29.20 -20.77
N TRP A 105 17.55 -29.70 -19.56
CA TRP A 105 18.31 -28.95 -18.56
C TRP A 105 19.62 -28.41 -19.14
N ASN A 106 19.80 -27.09 -19.06
CA ASN A 106 20.97 -26.41 -19.59
C ASN A 106 21.64 -25.55 -18.49
N PRO A 107 22.74 -26.03 -17.87
CA PRO A 107 23.45 -25.29 -16.83
C PRO A 107 24.17 -24.04 -17.34
N SER A 108 24.28 -23.84 -18.66
CA SER A 108 24.86 -22.61 -19.24
C SER A 108 23.88 -21.44 -19.22
N ASN A 109 22.57 -21.69 -19.04
CA ASN A 109 21.55 -20.65 -18.92
C ASN A 109 21.27 -20.37 -17.43
N PRO A 110 21.60 -19.19 -16.88
CA PRO A 110 21.31 -18.87 -15.48
C PRO A 110 19.83 -18.90 -15.09
N GLU A 111 18.90 -18.81 -16.06
CA GLU A 111 17.46 -18.83 -15.80
C GLU A 111 16.84 -20.24 -15.82
N CYS A 112 17.63 -21.29 -16.12
CA CYS A 112 17.11 -22.65 -16.29
C CYS A 112 16.28 -23.11 -15.07
N LEU A 113 16.76 -22.87 -13.85
CA LEU A 113 16.02 -23.18 -12.62
C LEU A 113 14.70 -22.41 -12.52
N LEU A 114 14.70 -21.12 -12.85
CA LEU A 114 13.49 -20.29 -12.79
C LEU A 114 12.44 -20.78 -13.81
N LEU A 115 12.87 -21.17 -15.01
CA LEU A 115 11.98 -21.71 -16.04
C LEU A 115 11.35 -23.04 -15.58
N VAL A 116 12.14 -23.94 -14.99
CA VAL A 116 11.61 -25.20 -14.41
C VAL A 116 10.61 -24.92 -13.29
N VAL A 117 10.91 -23.99 -12.39
CA VAL A 117 9.98 -23.60 -11.30
C VAL A 117 8.67 -23.04 -11.87
N LYS A 118 8.73 -22.23 -12.95
CA LYS A 118 7.53 -21.72 -13.64
C LYS A 118 6.68 -22.85 -14.22
N GLU A 119 7.29 -23.81 -14.90
CA GLU A 119 6.58 -24.99 -15.44
C GLU A 119 5.94 -25.83 -14.32
N LEU A 120 6.66 -26.05 -13.22
CA LEU A 120 6.14 -26.78 -12.06
C LEU A 120 4.96 -26.06 -11.40
N VAL A 121 5.00 -24.72 -11.27
CA VAL A 121 3.86 -23.96 -10.73
C VAL A 121 2.68 -23.98 -11.70
N GLN A 122 2.92 -23.99 -13.01
CA GLN A 122 1.84 -24.17 -13.99
C GLN A 122 1.19 -25.56 -13.86
N GLN A 123 1.99 -26.62 -13.67
CA GLN A 123 1.47 -27.96 -13.38
C GLN A 123 0.70 -27.98 -12.05
N TYR A 124 1.17 -27.27 -11.02
CA TYR A 124 0.47 -27.14 -9.75
C TYR A 124 -0.88 -26.43 -9.91
N HIS A 125 -0.97 -25.41 -10.78
CA HIS A 125 -2.24 -24.77 -11.10
C HIS A 125 -3.23 -25.73 -11.77
N GLN A 126 -2.77 -26.56 -12.72
CA GLN A 126 -3.63 -27.59 -13.34
C GLN A 126 -4.12 -28.61 -12.31
N PHE A 127 -3.24 -29.01 -11.38
CA PHE A 127 -3.60 -29.86 -10.25
C PHE A 127 -4.67 -29.22 -9.36
N GLN A 128 -4.55 -27.94 -9.02
CA GLN A 128 -5.57 -27.21 -8.26
C GLN A 128 -6.89 -27.09 -9.02
N CYS A 129 -6.86 -26.89 -10.33
CA CYS A 129 -8.06 -26.95 -11.18
C CYS A 129 -8.73 -28.32 -11.12
N SER A 130 -7.95 -29.40 -11.10
CA SER A 130 -8.50 -30.75 -11.01
C SER A 130 -9.20 -31.01 -9.68
N ARG A 131 -8.68 -30.50 -8.56
CA ARG A 131 -9.34 -30.53 -7.24
C ARG A 131 -10.61 -29.70 -7.23
N LEU A 132 -10.58 -28.50 -7.82
CA LEU A 132 -11.74 -27.61 -7.87
C LEU A 132 -12.94 -28.24 -8.59
N ARG A 133 -12.71 -29.09 -9.61
CA ARG A 133 -13.77 -29.79 -10.37
C ARG A 133 -14.68 -30.66 -9.51
N GLU A 134 -14.27 -31.02 -8.30
CA GLU A 134 -15.12 -31.76 -7.36
C GLU A 134 -16.29 -30.92 -6.84
N SER A 135 -16.21 -29.58 -6.91
CA SER A 135 -17.32 -28.67 -6.66
C SER A 135 -17.83 -28.06 -7.97
N SER A 136 -19.06 -28.42 -8.35
CA SER A 136 -19.74 -27.83 -9.51
C SER A 136 -19.96 -26.32 -9.34
N ARG A 137 -20.29 -25.87 -8.12
CA ARG A 137 -20.53 -24.47 -7.78
C ARG A 137 -19.28 -23.61 -7.96
N LEU A 138 -18.13 -24.05 -7.47
CA LEU A 138 -16.87 -23.31 -7.58
C LEU A 138 -16.25 -23.45 -8.98
N MET A 139 -16.45 -24.59 -9.64
CA MET A 139 -16.05 -24.77 -11.03
C MET A 139 -16.83 -23.83 -11.96
N PHE A 140 -18.11 -23.58 -11.69
CA PHE A 140 -18.91 -22.58 -12.40
C PHE A 140 -18.29 -21.18 -12.29
N GLU A 141 -17.87 -20.75 -11.08
CA GLU A 141 -17.17 -19.48 -10.89
C GLU A 141 -15.90 -19.39 -11.73
N TYR A 142 -15.07 -20.45 -11.68
CA TYR A 142 -13.83 -20.52 -12.42
C TYR A 142 -14.04 -20.45 -13.94
N GLN A 143 -14.95 -21.25 -14.49
CA GLN A 143 -15.20 -21.29 -15.93
C GLN A 143 -15.73 -19.96 -16.44
N THR A 144 -16.66 -19.35 -15.72
CA THR A 144 -17.24 -18.05 -16.11
C THR A 144 -16.18 -16.96 -16.11
N LEU A 145 -15.27 -16.94 -15.14
CA LEU A 145 -14.13 -16.00 -15.15
C LEU A 145 -13.10 -16.31 -16.23
N LEU A 146 -12.88 -17.59 -16.56
CA LEU A 146 -11.93 -18.00 -17.59
C LEU A 146 -12.36 -17.59 -18.99
N GLU A 147 -13.67 -17.49 -19.25
CA GLU A 147 -14.23 -17.01 -20.51
C GLU A 147 -13.93 -15.51 -20.76
N GLU A 148 -13.64 -14.74 -19.71
CA GLU A 148 -13.25 -13.34 -19.80
C GLU A 148 -11.72 -13.19 -19.98
N PRO A 149 -11.24 -12.70 -21.14
CA PRO A 149 -9.80 -12.64 -21.43
C PRO A 149 -9.00 -11.81 -20.42
N GLN A 150 -9.58 -10.74 -19.88
CA GLN A 150 -8.88 -9.90 -18.89
C GLN A 150 -8.61 -10.61 -17.55
N TYR A 151 -9.36 -11.66 -17.22
CA TYR A 151 -9.25 -12.37 -15.95
C TYR A 151 -8.61 -13.74 -16.10
N GLY A 152 -8.91 -14.48 -17.18
CA GLY A 152 -8.51 -15.88 -17.34
C GLY A 152 -7.00 -16.14 -17.22
N GLU A 153 -6.18 -15.31 -17.88
CA GLU A 153 -4.70 -15.42 -17.81
C GLU A 153 -4.12 -14.81 -16.52
N ASN A 154 -4.95 -14.09 -15.77
CA ASN A 154 -4.60 -13.29 -14.60
C ASN A 154 -5.28 -13.82 -13.33
N MET A 155 -5.51 -15.13 -13.27
CA MET A 155 -6.18 -15.80 -12.15
C MET A 155 -5.41 -17.04 -11.66
N GLU A 156 -5.28 -17.14 -10.34
CA GLU A 156 -4.79 -18.32 -9.64
C GLU A 156 -5.88 -18.87 -8.72
N ILE A 157 -5.84 -20.18 -8.51
CA ILE A 157 -6.78 -20.85 -7.63
C ILE A 157 -6.07 -21.81 -6.69
N TYR A 158 -6.63 -21.97 -5.50
CA TYR A 158 -6.22 -22.97 -4.54
C TYR A 158 -7.45 -23.66 -3.97
N ALA A 159 -7.46 -24.98 -4.01
CA ALA A 159 -8.45 -25.83 -3.36
C ALA A 159 -7.75 -26.61 -2.24
N GLY A 160 -8.23 -26.38 -1.01
CA GLY A 160 -7.75 -27.06 0.18
C GLY A 160 -8.05 -28.56 0.15
N LYS A 161 -7.43 -29.29 1.07
CA LYS A 161 -7.75 -30.71 1.27
C LYS A 161 -9.17 -30.84 1.81
N LYS A 162 -9.88 -31.87 1.35
CA LYS A 162 -11.19 -32.22 1.91
C LYS A 162 -11.07 -32.52 3.40
N ASN A 163 -12.00 -31.99 4.15
CA ASN A 163 -12.17 -32.37 5.54
C ASN A 163 -12.72 -33.80 5.61
N ASN A 164 -12.02 -34.68 6.33
CA ASN A 164 -12.39 -36.10 6.46
C ASN A 164 -13.78 -36.31 7.08
N TRP A 165 -14.30 -35.33 7.83
CA TRP A 165 -15.60 -35.45 8.52
C TRP A 165 -16.75 -34.89 7.70
N THR A 166 -16.58 -33.71 7.09
CA THR A 166 -17.65 -33.02 6.36
C THR A 166 -17.61 -33.29 4.86
N GLY A 167 -16.47 -33.72 4.32
CA GLY A 167 -16.26 -33.89 2.88
C GLY A 167 -16.09 -32.57 2.11
N GLU A 168 -16.22 -31.43 2.79
CA GLU A 168 -16.07 -30.09 2.21
C GLU A 168 -14.60 -29.68 2.15
N PHE A 169 -14.30 -28.73 1.26
CA PHE A 169 -12.99 -28.08 1.17
C PHE A 169 -13.15 -26.58 1.03
N SER A 170 -12.18 -25.84 1.53
CA SER A 170 -12.09 -24.40 1.29
C SER A 170 -11.41 -24.12 -0.05
N ALA A 171 -11.82 -23.06 -0.71
CA ALA A 171 -11.22 -22.63 -1.97
C ALA A 171 -10.85 -21.16 -1.92
N ARG A 172 -9.88 -20.77 -2.75
CA ARG A 172 -9.48 -19.39 -2.90
C ARG A 172 -9.19 -19.06 -4.34
N PHE A 173 -9.67 -17.90 -4.76
CA PHE A 173 -9.41 -17.29 -6.05
C PHE A 173 -8.56 -16.05 -5.82
N LEU A 174 -7.48 -15.91 -6.57
CA LEU A 174 -6.64 -14.72 -6.58
C LEU A 174 -6.65 -14.15 -8.00
N LEU A 175 -7.10 -12.91 -8.16
CA LEU A 175 -7.22 -12.24 -9.44
C LEU A 175 -6.36 -10.99 -9.47
N LYS A 176 -5.57 -10.79 -10.54
CA LYS A 176 -4.97 -9.50 -10.84
C LYS A 176 -6.00 -8.62 -11.53
N LEU A 177 -6.36 -7.50 -10.90
CA LEU A 177 -7.42 -6.63 -11.40
C LEU A 177 -6.91 -5.77 -12.59
N PRO A 178 -7.66 -5.69 -13.69
CA PRO A 178 -7.30 -4.92 -14.88
C PRO A 178 -7.64 -3.44 -14.70
N VAL A 179 -6.97 -2.78 -13.76
CA VAL A 179 -7.09 -1.32 -13.53
C VAL A 179 -5.79 -0.66 -13.93
N ASP A 180 -5.89 0.46 -14.65
CA ASP A 180 -4.71 1.23 -15.06
C ASP A 180 -4.20 2.12 -13.91
N PHE A 181 -3.00 1.79 -13.43
CA PHE A 181 -2.30 2.52 -12.37
C PHE A 181 -1.13 3.37 -12.89
N SER A 182 -0.86 3.37 -14.21
CA SER A 182 0.32 3.99 -14.81
C SER A 182 0.48 5.48 -14.47
N ASN A 183 -0.64 6.18 -14.29
CA ASN A 183 -0.71 7.62 -14.05
C ASN A 183 -0.72 8.01 -12.55
N ILE A 184 -0.63 7.04 -11.63
CA ILE A 184 -0.52 7.35 -10.20
C ILE A 184 0.79 8.11 -9.93
N PRO A 185 0.86 9.07 -9.00
CA PRO A 185 2.12 9.74 -8.68
C PRO A 185 3.21 8.79 -8.17
N THR A 186 4.48 9.13 -8.39
CA THR A 186 5.61 8.46 -7.73
C THR A 186 5.68 8.88 -6.26
N TYR A 187 6.34 8.08 -5.43
CA TYR A 187 6.66 8.43 -4.05
C TYR A 187 8.07 7.94 -3.69
N LEU A 188 8.79 8.69 -2.87
CA LEU A 188 10.05 8.22 -2.30
C LEU A 188 9.83 7.13 -1.26
N LEU A 189 10.47 5.99 -1.51
CA LEU A 189 10.70 4.98 -0.49
C LEU A 189 11.73 5.46 0.53
N LYS A 190 11.65 4.94 1.76
CA LYS A 190 12.62 5.25 2.82
C LYS A 190 14.01 4.70 2.49
N ASP A 191 14.07 3.57 1.80
CA ASP A 191 15.29 3.01 1.23
C ASP A 191 15.20 3.11 -0.29
N VAL A 192 16.15 3.82 -0.90
CA VAL A 192 16.21 4.03 -2.35
C VAL A 192 16.55 2.73 -3.10
N ASN A 193 17.06 1.71 -2.38
CA ASN A 193 17.38 0.41 -2.94
C ASN A 193 16.19 -0.57 -2.91
N GLU A 194 15.07 -0.20 -2.28
CA GLU A 194 13.85 -1.01 -2.32
C GLU A 194 13.15 -0.81 -3.67
N ASP A 195 12.87 -1.90 -4.38
CA ASP A 195 11.97 -1.90 -5.54
C ASP A 195 10.53 -2.00 -5.01
N PRO A 196 9.65 -0.99 -5.23
CA PRO A 196 8.24 -1.06 -4.82
C PRO A 196 7.46 -2.15 -5.56
N GLY A 197 8.06 -2.77 -6.58
CA GLY A 197 7.47 -3.81 -7.39
C GLY A 197 6.55 -3.26 -8.46
N GLU A 198 5.79 -4.16 -9.08
CA GLU A 198 4.83 -3.78 -10.11
C GLU A 198 3.58 -3.15 -9.46
N ASP A 199 3.01 -2.13 -10.12
CA ASP A 199 1.77 -1.50 -9.69
C ASP A 199 0.57 -2.39 -10.01
N VAL A 200 0.23 -3.25 -9.05
CA VAL A 200 -0.85 -4.23 -9.18
C VAL A 200 -1.81 -4.18 -8.01
N ALA A 201 -3.07 -4.49 -8.29
CA ALA A 201 -4.09 -4.76 -7.29
C ALA A 201 -4.54 -6.21 -7.42
N LEU A 202 -4.49 -6.96 -6.32
CA LEU A 202 -4.85 -8.37 -6.29
C LEU A 202 -6.11 -8.55 -5.43
N LEU A 203 -7.14 -9.16 -5.99
CA LEU A 203 -8.37 -9.51 -5.28
C LEU A 203 -8.32 -10.99 -4.91
N SER A 204 -8.24 -11.28 -3.62
CA SER A 204 -8.37 -12.61 -3.07
C SER A 204 -9.81 -12.83 -2.60
N VAL A 205 -10.44 -13.91 -3.03
CA VAL A 205 -11.76 -14.32 -2.54
C VAL A 205 -11.67 -15.73 -1.99
N SER A 206 -11.87 -15.86 -0.68
CA SER A 206 -11.83 -17.14 0.02
C SER A 206 -13.24 -17.65 0.30
N PHE A 207 -13.49 -18.91 -0.05
CA PHE A 207 -14.72 -19.66 0.19
C PHE A 207 -14.41 -20.69 1.28
N GLU A 208 -15.09 -20.62 2.43
CA GLU A 208 -14.90 -21.60 3.51
C GLU A 208 -15.66 -22.91 3.25
N ASP A 209 -16.70 -22.86 2.42
CA ASP A 209 -17.52 -24.00 2.03
C ASP A 209 -17.67 -24.09 0.49
N THR A 210 -18.05 -25.26 0.00
CA THR A 210 -18.19 -25.53 -1.44
C THR A 210 -19.45 -24.94 -2.07
N GLU A 211 -20.41 -24.51 -1.26
CA GLU A 211 -21.69 -23.91 -1.68
C GLU A 211 -21.61 -22.37 -1.81
N ALA A 212 -20.46 -21.79 -1.47
CA ALA A 212 -20.20 -20.35 -1.47
C ALA A 212 -21.14 -19.56 -0.53
N THR A 213 -21.43 -20.10 0.65
CA THR A 213 -22.24 -19.39 1.66
C THR A 213 -21.40 -18.46 2.54
N GLN A 214 -20.15 -18.85 2.83
CA GLN A 214 -19.20 -18.08 3.64
C GLN A 214 -18.04 -17.62 2.76
N VAL A 215 -18.15 -16.38 2.29
CA VAL A 215 -17.23 -15.78 1.31
C VAL A 215 -16.56 -14.54 1.87
N TYR A 216 -15.22 -14.52 1.83
CA TYR A 216 -14.39 -13.47 2.41
C TYR A 216 -13.47 -12.86 1.35
N PRO A 217 -13.85 -11.70 0.78
CA PRO A 217 -13.00 -10.97 -0.14
C PRO A 217 -11.95 -10.12 0.61
N LYS A 218 -10.74 -10.06 0.06
CA LYS A 218 -9.63 -9.21 0.52
C LYS A 218 -8.93 -8.60 -0.69
N LEU A 219 -8.70 -7.29 -0.64
CA LEU A 219 -7.98 -6.55 -1.68
C LEU A 219 -6.58 -6.21 -1.19
N TYR A 220 -5.57 -6.64 -1.94
CA TYR A 220 -4.17 -6.32 -1.74
C TYR A 220 -3.73 -5.31 -2.79
N LEU A 221 -2.96 -4.31 -2.37
CA LEU A 221 -2.49 -3.22 -3.22
C LEU A 221 -0.97 -3.17 -3.16
N SER A 222 -0.33 -2.86 -4.29
CA SER A 222 1.09 -2.54 -4.28
C SER A 222 1.38 -1.32 -3.38
N PRO A 223 2.59 -1.20 -2.82
CA PRO A 223 2.97 -0.10 -1.93
C PRO A 223 2.65 1.30 -2.50
N ARG A 224 2.87 1.52 -3.80
CA ARG A 224 2.57 2.80 -4.47
C ARG A 224 1.07 3.07 -4.52
N ILE A 225 0.27 2.07 -4.87
CA ILE A 225 -1.19 2.21 -4.94
C ILE A 225 -1.75 2.42 -3.52
N GLU A 226 -1.27 1.66 -2.54
CA GLU A 226 -1.67 1.82 -1.14
C GLU A 226 -1.37 3.24 -0.64
N HIS A 227 -0.16 3.74 -0.87
CA HIS A 227 0.23 5.11 -0.51
C HIS A 227 -0.65 6.16 -1.20
N ALA A 228 -0.87 6.02 -2.52
CA ALA A 228 -1.66 6.94 -3.31
C ALA A 228 -3.13 7.01 -2.85
N LEU A 229 -3.69 5.89 -2.38
CA LEU A 229 -5.07 5.80 -1.90
C LEU A 229 -5.24 6.17 -0.42
N GLY A 230 -4.16 6.55 0.27
CA GLY A 230 -4.19 6.97 1.68
C GLY A 230 -4.09 5.83 2.69
N GLY A 231 -3.50 4.70 2.30
CA GLY A 231 -3.33 3.51 3.11
C GLY A 231 -4.47 2.49 2.95
N SER A 232 -4.19 1.23 3.28
CA SER A 232 -5.17 0.13 3.21
C SER A 232 -6.43 0.36 4.05
N SER A 233 -6.34 1.12 5.15
CA SER A 233 -7.47 1.46 6.00
C SER A 233 -8.45 2.48 5.39
N ALA A 234 -8.05 3.22 4.34
CA ALA A 234 -8.90 4.19 3.66
C ALA A 234 -9.75 3.57 2.53
N LEU A 235 -9.53 2.29 2.22
CA LEU A 235 -10.22 1.55 1.17
C LEU A 235 -11.05 0.40 1.72
N HIS A 236 -12.38 0.54 1.66
CA HIS A 236 -13.30 -0.56 1.89
C HIS A 236 -13.88 -1.02 0.55
N ILE A 237 -13.80 -2.32 0.31
CA ILE A 237 -14.48 -2.99 -0.80
C ILE A 237 -15.88 -3.46 -0.36
N PRO A 238 -16.85 -3.57 -1.28
CA PRO A 238 -18.16 -4.13 -0.94
C PRO A 238 -18.02 -5.57 -0.41
N ALA A 239 -18.91 -5.97 0.51
CA ALA A 239 -19.00 -7.37 0.89
C ALA A 239 -19.52 -8.21 -0.28
N PHE A 240 -19.16 -9.49 -0.31
CA PHE A 240 -19.67 -10.40 -1.32
C PHE A 240 -21.17 -10.64 -1.10
N PRO A 241 -22.03 -10.44 -2.12
CA PRO A 241 -23.47 -10.64 -1.95
C PRO A 241 -23.81 -12.12 -1.79
N GLY A 242 -24.74 -12.44 -0.89
CA GLY A 242 -25.19 -13.82 -0.67
C GLY A 242 -25.80 -14.42 -1.93
N GLY A 243 -25.28 -15.58 -2.36
CA GLY A 243 -25.69 -16.23 -3.61
C GLY A 243 -25.19 -15.53 -4.89
N GLY A 244 -24.33 -14.52 -4.76
CA GLY A 244 -23.73 -13.85 -5.92
C GLY A 244 -22.64 -14.68 -6.60
N CYS A 245 -22.15 -14.16 -7.71
CA CYS A 245 -21.05 -14.73 -8.48
C CYS A 245 -19.89 -13.75 -8.65
N LEU A 246 -18.68 -14.28 -8.80
CA LEU A 246 -17.46 -13.52 -8.99
C LEU A 246 -17.51 -12.69 -10.27
N ILE A 247 -18.12 -13.20 -11.33
CA ILE A 247 -18.24 -12.48 -12.61
C ILE A 247 -18.98 -11.14 -12.47
N ASP A 248 -19.92 -11.04 -11.53
CA ASP A 248 -20.64 -9.79 -11.24
C ASP A 248 -19.93 -8.94 -10.17
N TYR A 249 -19.26 -9.59 -9.22
CA TYR A 249 -18.59 -8.94 -8.10
C TYR A 249 -17.27 -8.26 -8.50
N VAL A 250 -16.42 -8.95 -9.29
CA VAL A 250 -15.10 -8.44 -9.71
C VAL A 250 -15.22 -7.11 -10.47
N PRO A 251 -16.13 -6.93 -11.45
CA PRO A 251 -16.31 -5.64 -12.13
C PRO A 251 -16.70 -4.49 -11.18
N GLN A 252 -17.48 -4.76 -10.14
CA GLN A 252 -17.85 -3.73 -9.15
C GLN A 252 -16.63 -3.24 -8.38
N VAL A 253 -15.75 -4.15 -7.97
CA VAL A 253 -14.48 -3.80 -7.30
C VAL A 253 -13.56 -3.04 -8.26
N CYS A 254 -13.43 -3.49 -9.51
CA CYS A 254 -12.67 -2.77 -10.55
C CYS A 254 -13.18 -1.35 -10.77
N HIS A 255 -14.50 -1.16 -10.84
CA HIS A 255 -15.10 0.15 -11.02
C HIS A 255 -14.84 1.08 -9.83
N LEU A 256 -15.00 0.57 -8.60
CA LEU A 256 -14.70 1.32 -7.38
C LEU A 256 -13.23 1.77 -7.36
N LEU A 257 -12.32 0.85 -7.66
CA LEU A 257 -10.89 1.13 -7.67
C LEU A 257 -10.51 2.14 -8.76
N THR A 258 -11.04 1.96 -9.98
CA THR A 258 -10.84 2.89 -11.09
C THR A 258 -11.29 4.31 -10.73
N ASN A 259 -12.49 4.46 -10.14
CA ASN A 259 -12.99 5.77 -9.72
C ASN A 259 -12.08 6.43 -8.68
N LYS A 260 -11.57 5.67 -7.72
CA LYS A 260 -10.64 6.20 -6.71
C LYS A 260 -9.29 6.58 -7.31
N VAL A 261 -8.74 5.77 -8.22
CA VAL A 261 -7.49 6.08 -8.93
C VAL A 261 -7.64 7.39 -9.71
N GLN A 262 -8.74 7.55 -10.46
CA GLN A 262 -9.02 8.79 -11.19
C GLN A 262 -9.14 10.00 -10.25
N TYR A 263 -9.77 9.83 -9.09
CA TYR A 263 -9.86 10.89 -8.09
C TYR A 263 -8.48 11.32 -7.56
N VAL A 264 -7.58 10.36 -7.31
CA VAL A 264 -6.22 10.65 -6.84
C VAL A 264 -5.40 11.35 -7.92
N ILE A 265 -5.47 10.89 -9.17
CA ILE A 265 -4.78 11.51 -10.32
C ILE A 265 -5.27 12.96 -10.49
N GLN A 266 -6.58 13.18 -10.44
CA GLN A 266 -7.15 14.52 -10.54
C GLN A 266 -6.69 15.42 -9.39
N GLY A 267 -6.72 14.91 -8.15
CA GLY A 267 -6.25 15.63 -6.97
C GLY A 267 -4.76 16.00 -7.08
N TYR A 268 -3.94 15.08 -7.57
CA TYR A 268 -2.52 15.31 -7.84
C TYR A 268 -2.29 16.45 -8.84
N HIS A 269 -2.96 16.41 -9.99
CA HIS A 269 -2.83 17.48 -10.99
C HIS A 269 -3.30 18.83 -10.44
N LYS A 270 -4.38 18.83 -9.64
CA LYS A 270 -4.87 20.05 -8.99
C LYS A 270 -3.86 20.59 -7.98
N ARG A 271 -3.25 19.74 -7.14
CA ARG A 271 -2.20 20.17 -6.21
C ARG A 271 -0.99 20.74 -6.97
N ARG A 272 -0.57 20.07 -8.05
CA ARG A 272 0.50 20.57 -8.92
C ARG A 272 0.17 21.95 -9.51
N GLU A 273 -1.04 22.13 -10.02
CA GLU A 273 -1.55 23.42 -10.53
C GLU A 273 -1.51 24.52 -9.46
N TYR A 274 -1.96 24.19 -8.24
CA TYR A 274 -1.93 25.11 -7.10
C TYR A 274 -0.50 25.53 -6.77
N ILE A 275 0.41 24.57 -6.56
CA ILE A 275 1.82 24.84 -6.23
C ILE A 275 2.48 25.65 -7.35
N ALA A 276 2.29 25.28 -8.61
CA ALA A 276 2.84 26.02 -9.75
C ALA A 276 2.36 27.48 -9.79
N ALA A 277 1.08 27.73 -9.51
CA ALA A 277 0.56 29.09 -9.43
C ALA A 277 1.17 29.86 -8.25
N PHE A 278 1.32 29.25 -7.08
CA PHE A 278 1.97 29.91 -5.94
C PHE A 278 3.46 30.21 -6.22
N LEU A 279 4.18 29.30 -6.86
CA LEU A 279 5.56 29.53 -7.31
C LEU A 279 5.63 30.68 -8.34
N SER A 280 4.65 30.80 -9.23
CA SER A 280 4.61 31.92 -10.19
C SER A 280 4.35 33.26 -9.51
N HIS A 281 3.49 33.32 -8.48
CA HIS A 281 3.13 34.57 -7.80
C HIS A 281 4.09 34.97 -6.68
N PHE A 282 4.72 34.00 -6.02
CA PHE A 282 5.53 34.18 -4.80
C PHE A 282 6.92 33.55 -4.89
N GLY A 283 7.38 33.11 -6.07
CA GLY A 283 8.59 32.31 -6.24
C GLY A 283 9.89 32.94 -5.72
N THR A 284 9.94 34.27 -5.57
CA THR A 284 11.09 34.97 -4.97
C THR A 284 11.25 34.72 -3.47
N GLY A 285 10.18 34.26 -2.80
CA GLY A 285 10.15 33.97 -1.37
C GLY A 285 9.90 32.50 -1.04
N VAL A 286 10.13 31.57 -1.98
CA VAL A 286 9.98 30.14 -1.70
C VAL A 286 11.10 29.66 -0.78
N VAL A 287 10.74 28.90 0.26
CA VAL A 287 11.71 28.25 1.17
C VAL A 287 11.87 26.80 0.76
N GLU A 288 10.78 26.06 0.67
CA GLU A 288 10.73 24.64 0.28
C GLU A 288 9.33 24.27 -0.21
N TYR A 289 9.22 23.20 -0.98
CA TYR A 289 7.94 22.57 -1.33
C TYR A 289 8.12 21.08 -1.62
N ASP A 290 7.05 20.32 -1.49
CA ASP A 290 6.98 18.91 -1.87
C ASP A 290 6.96 18.79 -3.40
N ALA A 291 8.10 18.45 -3.99
CA ALA A 291 8.26 18.31 -5.43
C ALA A 291 7.67 17.02 -6.01
N GLU A 292 7.27 16.07 -5.15
CA GLU A 292 6.77 14.76 -5.57
C GLU A 292 5.25 14.69 -5.50
N GLY A 293 4.68 14.97 -4.33
CA GLY A 293 3.26 14.85 -4.06
C GLY A 293 2.49 16.17 -4.13
N PHE A 294 3.22 17.30 -4.18
CA PHE A 294 2.67 18.67 -4.12
C PHE A 294 1.76 18.89 -2.90
N THR A 295 2.07 18.24 -1.78
CA THR A 295 1.24 18.29 -0.56
C THR A 295 1.60 19.43 0.38
N LYS A 296 2.81 20.00 0.27
CA LYS A 296 3.32 21.03 1.16
C LYS A 296 4.07 22.13 0.41
N LEU A 297 3.95 23.37 0.90
CA LEU A 297 4.71 24.53 0.45
C LEU A 297 5.00 25.46 1.63
N THR A 298 6.24 25.93 1.74
CA THR A 298 6.64 26.94 2.72
C THR A 298 7.16 28.18 2.00
N LEU A 299 6.59 29.34 2.34
CA LEU A 299 6.99 30.66 1.83
C LEU A 299 7.53 31.53 2.96
N LEU A 300 8.55 32.32 2.67
CA LEU A 300 9.06 33.42 3.48
C LEU A 300 8.58 34.73 2.87
N LEU A 301 7.76 35.46 3.63
CA LEU A 301 7.18 36.73 3.21
C LEU A 301 7.61 37.84 4.16
N MET A 302 7.49 39.08 3.70
CA MET A 302 7.87 40.27 4.45
C MET A 302 6.73 41.29 4.46
N TRP A 303 6.41 41.79 5.65
CA TRP A 303 5.42 42.85 5.84
C TRP A 303 6.03 43.98 6.67
N LYS A 304 6.16 45.18 6.09
CA LYS A 304 6.77 46.37 6.75
C LYS A 304 8.09 46.03 7.45
N ASP A 305 9.00 45.37 6.73
CA ASP A 305 10.32 44.91 7.20
C ASP A 305 10.32 43.77 8.24
N PHE A 306 9.15 43.20 8.58
CA PHE A 306 9.04 42.01 9.42
C PHE A 306 8.85 40.75 8.58
N CYS A 307 9.74 39.78 8.75
CA CYS A 307 9.66 38.48 8.10
C CYS A 307 8.72 37.52 8.86
N PHE A 308 8.03 36.67 8.12
CA PHE A 308 7.25 35.57 8.68
C PHE A 308 7.13 34.42 7.67
N LEU A 309 6.86 33.23 8.16
CA LEU A 309 6.68 32.03 7.35
C LEU A 309 5.20 31.74 7.15
N VAL A 310 4.87 31.21 5.97
CA VAL A 310 3.56 30.65 5.65
C VAL A 310 3.76 29.22 5.18
N HIS A 311 3.25 28.27 5.95
CA HIS A 311 3.17 26.87 5.56
C HIS A 311 1.78 26.58 4.98
N ILE A 312 1.75 25.92 3.84
CA ILE A 312 0.53 25.53 3.14
C ILE A 312 0.52 24.01 3.06
N ASP A 313 -0.46 23.40 3.72
CA ASP A 313 -0.68 21.96 3.71
C ASP A 313 -1.92 21.65 2.87
N LEU A 314 -1.74 20.90 1.77
CA LEU A 314 -2.79 20.47 0.86
C LEU A 314 -3.30 19.07 1.26
N PRO A 315 -4.61 18.90 1.54
CA PRO A 315 -5.15 17.60 1.94
C PRO A 315 -5.22 16.59 0.79
N LEU A 316 -5.35 15.31 1.13
CA LEU A 316 -5.48 14.20 0.15
C LEU A 316 -6.62 14.45 -0.84
N PHE A 317 -7.77 14.91 -0.34
CA PHE A 317 -8.96 15.18 -1.16
C PHE A 317 -8.99 16.60 -1.76
N PHE A 318 -7.87 17.31 -1.84
CA PHE A 318 -7.80 18.57 -2.60
C PHE A 318 -8.22 18.36 -4.07
N PRO A 319 -9.03 19.25 -4.68
CA PRO A 319 -9.48 20.56 -4.18
C PRO A 319 -10.79 20.52 -3.39
N ARG A 320 -11.43 19.36 -3.18
CA ARG A 320 -12.69 19.29 -2.41
C ARG A 320 -12.48 19.83 -0.99
N ASP A 321 -11.43 19.37 -0.34
CA ASP A 321 -11.05 19.79 1.00
C ASP A 321 -10.09 20.99 0.91
N GLN A 322 -10.33 21.99 1.76
CA GLN A 322 -9.60 23.26 1.75
C GLN A 322 -8.16 23.09 2.28
N PRO A 323 -7.15 23.75 1.66
CA PRO A 323 -5.79 23.74 2.18
C PRO A 323 -5.67 24.47 3.53
N THR A 324 -4.79 23.98 4.40
CA THR A 324 -4.52 24.64 5.69
C THR A 324 -3.39 25.64 5.52
N LEU A 325 -3.58 26.88 5.97
CA LEU A 325 -2.55 27.92 5.96
C LEU A 325 -2.06 28.16 7.38
N THR A 326 -0.78 27.94 7.65
CA THR A 326 -0.19 28.14 8.97
C THR A 326 0.82 29.28 8.92
N PHE A 327 0.53 30.36 9.64
CA PHE A 327 1.42 31.51 9.75
C PHE A 327 2.33 31.32 10.96
N GLN A 328 3.64 31.44 10.76
CA GLN A 328 4.64 31.23 11.81
C GLN A 328 5.56 32.46 11.93
N SER A 329 5.76 32.91 13.17
CA SER A 329 6.71 33.98 13.45
C SER A 329 8.14 33.43 13.45
N VAL A 330 9.09 34.20 12.92
CA VAL A 330 10.53 33.90 13.03
C VAL A 330 11.17 34.54 14.28
N TYR A 331 10.39 35.27 15.09
CA TYR A 331 10.90 36.05 16.23
C TYR A 331 10.34 35.58 17.59
N HIS A 332 9.19 34.92 17.60
CA HIS A 332 8.46 34.63 18.84
C HIS A 332 8.39 33.13 19.12
N PHE A 333 8.55 32.80 20.40
CA PHE A 333 8.40 31.44 20.91
C PHE A 333 7.21 31.36 21.87
N THR A 334 6.62 30.18 21.95
CA THR A 334 5.62 29.83 22.96
C THR A 334 6.30 29.45 24.28
N ASN A 335 5.51 29.33 25.36
CA ASN A 335 6.01 28.86 26.66
C ASN A 335 6.64 27.45 26.62
N SER A 336 6.37 26.68 25.56
CA SER A 336 6.93 25.34 25.35
C SER A 336 8.27 25.35 24.59
N GLY A 337 8.79 26.52 24.21
CA GLY A 337 10.01 26.67 23.43
C GLY A 337 9.84 26.43 21.92
N GLN A 338 8.63 26.16 21.44
CA GLN A 338 8.30 26.08 20.01
C GLN A 338 8.03 27.46 19.41
N LEU A 339 8.33 27.67 18.13
CA LEU A 339 7.99 28.92 17.43
C LEU A 339 6.49 29.17 17.44
N TYR A 340 6.10 30.41 17.71
CA TYR A 340 4.69 30.82 17.69
C TYR A 340 4.13 30.70 16.27
N SER A 341 3.01 29.97 16.15
CA SER A 341 2.31 29.79 14.88
C SER A 341 0.80 29.71 15.08
N GLN A 342 0.06 30.02 14.02
CA GLN A 342 -1.40 29.97 13.99
C GLN A 342 -1.90 29.39 12.67
N ALA A 343 -2.66 28.29 12.75
CA ALA A 343 -3.30 27.67 11.60
C ALA A 343 -4.67 28.32 11.29
N GLN A 344 -4.91 28.59 10.01
CA GLN A 344 -6.18 29.10 9.48
C GLN A 344 -6.79 28.06 8.54
N LYS A 345 -7.97 27.55 8.95
CA LYS A 345 -8.81 26.68 8.13
C LYS A 345 -10.07 27.37 7.64
N ASN A 346 -10.57 28.38 8.35
CA ASN A 346 -11.83 29.04 8.01
C ASN A 346 -11.57 30.31 7.20
N TYR A 347 -11.48 30.17 5.88
CA TYR A 347 -11.28 31.31 5.00
C TYR A 347 -12.05 31.12 3.67
N PRO A 348 -12.54 32.21 3.02
CA PRO A 348 -13.16 32.09 1.70
C PRO A 348 -12.34 31.24 0.72
N TYR A 349 -12.95 30.13 0.30
CA TYR A 349 -12.39 29.11 -0.58
C TYR A 349 -13.50 28.56 -1.47
N SER A 350 -13.16 28.24 -2.71
CA SER A 350 -14.03 27.46 -3.59
C SER A 350 -13.21 26.36 -4.24
N PRO A 351 -13.67 25.10 -4.21
CA PRO A 351 -12.99 23.98 -4.88
C PRO A 351 -12.97 24.14 -6.41
N ARG A 352 -13.71 25.11 -6.95
CA ARG A 352 -13.82 25.39 -8.40
C ARG A 352 -12.80 26.41 -8.92
N TRP A 353 -12.06 27.08 -8.04
CA TRP A 353 -11.05 28.05 -8.47
C TRP A 353 -9.86 27.36 -9.14
N ASP A 354 -9.21 28.06 -10.06
CA ASP A 354 -7.92 27.66 -10.60
C ASP A 354 -6.79 28.08 -9.65
N GLY A 355 -5.57 27.59 -9.90
CA GLY A 355 -4.41 27.91 -9.07
C GLY A 355 -4.15 29.41 -8.98
N ASN A 356 -4.35 30.16 -10.07
CA ASN A 356 -4.11 31.60 -10.12
C ASN A 356 -5.07 32.41 -9.25
N GLU A 357 -6.37 32.08 -9.30
CA GLU A 357 -7.38 32.72 -8.46
C GLU A 357 -7.15 32.40 -6.98
N MET A 358 -6.77 31.16 -6.66
CA MET A 358 -6.39 30.78 -5.29
C MET A 358 -5.18 31.59 -4.79
N ALA A 359 -4.12 31.74 -5.61
CA ALA A 359 -2.93 32.51 -5.27
C ALA A 359 -3.24 34.02 -5.09
N LYS A 360 -4.03 34.62 -5.98
CA LYS A 360 -4.46 36.03 -5.88
C LYS A 360 -5.21 36.29 -4.56
N ARG A 361 -6.11 35.39 -4.16
CA ARG A 361 -6.86 35.55 -2.91
C ARG A 361 -6.03 35.30 -1.66
N ALA A 362 -4.98 34.49 -1.75
CA ALA A 362 -3.98 34.38 -0.69
C ALA A 362 -3.21 35.68 -0.51
N LYS A 363 -2.79 36.32 -1.62
CA LYS A 363 -2.07 37.62 -1.61
C LYS A 363 -2.87 38.74 -0.95
N TRP A 364 -4.16 38.84 -1.25
CA TRP A 364 -5.02 39.88 -0.65
C TRP A 364 -5.18 39.74 0.88
N ARG A 365 -5.08 38.50 1.41
CA ARG A 365 -5.15 38.26 2.86
C ARG A 365 -3.90 38.67 3.61
N ASP A 366 -2.75 38.51 2.99
CA ASP A 366 -1.48 38.95 3.56
C ASP A 366 -1.55 40.45 3.91
N ASN A 367 -2.08 41.24 2.97
CA ASN A 367 -2.22 42.69 3.13
C ASN A 367 -3.27 43.13 4.16
N SER A 368 -4.26 42.31 4.49
CA SER A 368 -5.40 42.71 5.34
C SER A 368 -5.31 42.20 6.79
N ARG A 369 -4.61 41.10 7.06
CA ARG A 369 -4.55 40.48 8.40
C ARG A 369 -3.39 40.93 9.28
N THR A 370 -2.26 41.28 8.71
CA THR A 370 -1.16 41.95 9.42
C THR A 370 -1.58 43.27 10.06
N SER A 371 -2.74 43.82 9.65
CA SER A 371 -3.37 44.99 10.26
C SER A 371 -4.12 44.68 11.57
N GLN A 372 -4.44 43.41 11.86
CA GLN A 372 -5.32 43.03 12.98
C GLN A 372 -4.60 42.32 14.15
N SER A 373 -3.32 41.97 14.02
CA SER A 373 -2.53 41.33 15.09
C SER A 373 -1.57 42.32 15.77
N HIS A 374 -2.09 43.18 16.65
CA HIS A 374 -1.28 43.89 17.65
C HIS A 374 -1.59 43.35 19.06
N PRO A 375 -0.58 42.93 19.85
CA PRO A 375 -0.77 42.72 21.28
C PRO A 375 -0.81 44.09 21.98
N SER A 376 -1.95 44.44 22.58
CA SER A 376 -2.06 45.62 23.44
C SER A 376 -1.13 45.48 24.65
N ALA A 377 -0.03 46.24 24.64
CA ALA A 377 0.74 46.52 25.84
C ALA A 377 0.09 47.67 26.61
N TYR A 378 -0.11 47.45 27.90
CA TYR A 378 -0.56 48.42 28.88
C TYR A 378 0.32 49.69 28.89
N LEU A 379 -0.31 50.86 28.75
CA LEU A 379 0.16 52.12 29.35
C LEU A 379 -1.04 53.07 29.47
N GLY A 380 -1.41 53.39 30.71
CA GLY A 380 -2.51 54.28 31.00
C GLY A 380 -2.13 55.75 30.82
N ARG A 381 -2.99 56.51 30.12
CA ARG A 381 -3.64 57.75 30.59
C ARG A 381 -4.31 58.47 29.41
N GLY A 382 -5.59 58.81 29.59
CA GLY A 382 -6.11 60.15 29.31
C GLY A 382 -6.76 60.45 27.97
N THR A 383 -8.10 60.57 28.04
CA THR A 383 -8.96 61.61 27.42
C THR A 383 -9.61 61.43 26.03
N HIS A 384 -10.95 61.39 26.11
CA HIS A 384 -12.01 61.96 25.26
C HIS A 384 -12.36 61.43 23.85
N ALA A 385 -13.56 60.84 23.81
CA ALA A 385 -14.69 61.11 22.92
C ALA A 385 -14.67 60.59 21.46
N SER A 386 -15.49 59.57 21.19
CA SER A 386 -16.76 59.69 20.46
C SER A 386 -17.33 58.30 20.11
N SER A 387 -18.64 58.13 20.26
CA SER A 387 -19.45 57.00 19.75
C SER A 387 -20.49 57.57 18.77
N PRO A 388 -21.44 56.82 18.14
CA PRO A 388 -21.69 55.36 17.94
C PRO A 388 -22.07 55.10 16.44
N PRO A 389 -23.02 54.21 15.99
CA PRO A 389 -23.71 53.01 16.54
C PRO A 389 -23.65 51.77 15.58
N GLY A 390 -24.09 50.55 15.88
CA GLY A 390 -24.79 49.96 17.01
C GLY A 390 -25.19 48.50 16.71
N LEU A 391 -26.07 47.99 17.59
CA LEU A 391 -26.99 46.86 17.47
C LEU A 391 -26.64 45.50 18.09
N ILE A 392 -27.30 45.33 19.24
CA ILE A 392 -28.06 44.16 19.73
C ILE A 392 -27.31 43.21 20.67
N SER A 393 -27.44 43.57 21.95
CA SER A 393 -27.39 42.71 23.10
C SER A 393 -28.69 41.89 23.26
N LYS A 394 -28.58 40.62 23.64
CA LYS A 394 -29.39 40.00 24.69
C LYS A 394 -28.66 38.79 25.31
N PRO A 395 -28.83 38.53 26.62
CA PRO A 395 -27.92 37.73 27.43
C PRO A 395 -28.41 36.29 27.62
N LEU A 396 -27.49 35.35 27.90
CA LEU A 396 -27.84 34.04 28.43
C LEU A 396 -27.16 33.78 29.78
N SER A 397 -28.01 33.30 30.68
CA SER A 397 -27.89 33.14 32.11
C SER A 397 -26.89 32.08 32.56
N LEU A 398 -26.14 32.40 33.62
CA LEU A 398 -25.46 31.44 34.48
C LEU A 398 -26.49 30.60 35.25
N SER A 399 -26.53 29.29 35.01
CA SER A 399 -27.10 28.32 35.95
C SER A 399 -26.00 27.39 36.45
N SER A 400 -25.63 27.58 37.72
CA SER A 400 -24.77 26.72 38.50
C SER A 400 -25.44 25.39 38.83
N ARG A 401 -24.85 24.25 38.44
CA ARG A 401 -25.02 22.97 39.16
C ARG A 401 -23.72 22.16 39.13
N ARG A 402 -23.07 22.06 40.30
CA ARG A 402 -22.10 21.00 40.61
C ARG A 402 -22.84 19.67 40.79
N PRO A 403 -22.22 18.53 40.45
CA PRO A 403 -22.44 17.29 41.18
C PRO A 403 -21.25 16.89 42.05
N ARG A 404 -21.58 16.29 43.19
CA ARG A 404 -20.69 15.77 44.24
C ARG A 404 -20.08 14.43 43.83
N LEU A 405 -18.85 14.18 44.27
CA LEU A 405 -18.17 12.87 44.27
C LEU A 405 -18.73 11.96 45.38
N PRO A 406 -18.77 10.63 45.19
CA PRO A 406 -18.86 9.67 46.30
C PRO A 406 -17.47 9.11 46.68
N MET A 407 -17.27 8.94 48.00
CA MET A 407 -16.17 8.21 48.63
C MET A 407 -16.37 6.71 48.46
N GLU A 408 -15.31 5.98 48.10
CA GLU A 408 -15.25 4.52 48.24
C GLU A 408 -14.48 4.13 49.50
N SER A 409 -15.13 3.30 50.33
CA SER A 409 -14.58 2.68 51.52
C SER A 409 -14.06 1.28 51.21
N SER A 410 -12.77 1.05 51.43
CA SER A 410 -12.12 -0.26 51.41
C SER A 410 -12.57 -1.15 52.58
N ARG A 411 -12.92 -2.42 52.30
CA ARG A 411 -12.71 -3.56 53.21
C ARG A 411 -12.75 -4.92 52.46
N LYS A 412 -11.57 -5.56 52.44
CA LYS A 412 -11.24 -6.99 52.64
C LYS A 412 -12.23 -8.08 52.20
N HIS A 413 -11.74 -9.05 51.41
CA HIS A 413 -11.44 -10.40 51.93
C HIS A 413 -10.58 -11.24 50.96
N GLN A 414 -9.64 -11.99 51.57
CA GLN A 414 -8.92 -13.14 51.01
C GLN A 414 -9.84 -14.36 50.88
N SER A 415 -9.66 -15.15 49.83
CA SER A 415 -9.57 -16.62 49.80
C SER A 415 -8.97 -17.03 48.47
#